data_AF-A0A0G0NKL5-F1
#
_entry.id   AF-A0A0G0NKL5-F1
#
_cell.length_a   1.000
_cell.length_b   1.000
_cell.length_c   1.000
_cell.angle_alpha   90.00
_cell.angle_beta   90.00
_cell.angle_gamma   90.00
#
_symmetry.space_group_name_H-M   'P 1'
#
loop_
_entity.id
_entity.type
_entity.pdbx_description
1 polymer ?
#
loop_
_entity_poly.entity_id
_entity_poly.type
_entity_poly.pdbx_seq_one_letter_code
_entity_poly.pdbx_strand_id
1 'polypeptide(L)' 'MIFKKKEKESNYALIRRFNRDLILDGKLNRAKEKKEKTKPPSRREIRESAQRREEIRKTYQAY' A
#
# COMPACT_ATOMS: atom_id res chain seq x y z
N MET A 1 -4.38 9.77 14.40
CA MET A 1 -3.45 10.74 13.76
C MET A 1 -4.27 11.96 13.41
N ILE A 2 -4.01 13.11 14.02
CA ILE A 2 -4.80 14.34 13.79
C ILE A 2 -4.08 15.14 12.71
N PHE A 3 -4.71 15.28 11.52
CA PHE A 3 -4.16 16.06 10.42
C PHE A 3 -4.58 17.51 10.56
N LYS A 4 -3.63 18.37 10.93
CA LYS A 4 -3.82 19.81 10.94
C LYS A 4 -3.35 20.41 9.61
N LYS A 5 -4.06 21.43 9.15
CA LYS A 5 -3.64 22.23 8.00
C LYS A 5 -2.39 23.02 8.39
N LYS A 6 -1.36 22.99 7.54
CA LYS A 6 -0.17 23.83 7.74
C LYS A 6 -0.46 25.26 7.26
N GLU A 7 0.28 26.22 7.80
CA GLU A 7 0.21 27.60 7.31
C GLU A 7 0.56 27.66 5.82
N LYS A 8 -0.22 28.44 5.05
CA LYS A 8 -0.11 28.59 3.58
C LYS A 8 -0.31 27.31 2.76
N GLU A 9 -0.77 26.22 3.37
CA GLU A 9 -1.09 24.99 2.65
C GLU A 9 -2.42 25.11 1.89
N SER A 10 -2.45 24.71 0.62
CA SER A 10 -3.71 24.59 -0.13
C SER A 10 -4.51 23.38 0.35
N ASN A 11 -5.84 23.43 0.24
CA ASN A 11 -6.69 22.31 0.66
C ASN A 11 -6.34 21.01 -0.10
N TYR A 12 -6.00 21.12 -1.38
CA TYR A 12 -5.54 19.98 -2.19
C TYR A 12 -4.24 19.38 -1.69
N ALA A 13 -3.27 20.20 -1.26
CA ALA A 13 -2.02 19.72 -0.69
C ALA A 13 -2.24 18.98 0.64
N LEU A 14 -3.15 19.48 1.48
CA LEU A 14 -3.55 18.82 2.72
C LEU A 14 -4.15 17.43 2.46
N ILE A 15 -5.10 17.32 1.53
CA ILE A 15 -5.73 16.04 1.17
C ILE A 15 -4.69 15.07 0.61
N ARG A 16 -3.76 15.56 -0.22
CA ARG A 16 -2.69 14.73 -0.79
C ARG A 16 -1.77 14.18 0.31
N ARG A 17 -1.38 15.01 1.29
CA ARG A 17 -0.59 14.56 2.45
C ARG A 17 -1.36 13.53 3.27
N PHE A 18 -2.62 13.82 3.57
CA PHE A 18 -3.49 12.90 4.30
C PHE A 18 -3.56 11.53 3.62
N ASN A 19 -3.86 11.50 2.32
CA ASN A 19 -3.96 10.26 1.56
C ASN A 19 -2.63 9.48 1.54
N ARG A 20 -1.50 10.18 1.34
CA ARG A 20 -0.17 9.55 1.36
C ARG A 20 0.11 8.91 2.71
N ASP A 21 -0.10 9.64 3.79
CA ASP A 21 0.17 9.15 5.14
C ASP A 21 -0.79 8.01 5.53
N LEU A 22 -2.05 8.05 5.08
CA LEU A 22 -3.02 6.97 5.26
C LEU A 22 -2.59 5.67 4.56
N ILE A 23 -2.02 5.78 3.35
CA ILE A 23 -1.47 4.65 2.61
C ILE A 23 -0.24 4.09 3.35
N LEU A 24 0.67 4.96 3.79
CA LEU A 24 1.90 4.57 4.50
C LEU A 24 1.62 3.93 5.87
N ASP A 25 0.63 4.43 6.60
CA ASP A 25 0.19 3.88 7.90
C ASP A 25 -0.32 2.45 7.75
N GLY A 26 -0.80 2.06 6.56
CA GLY A 26 -1.16 0.69 6.21
C GLY A 26 -2.34 0.10 7.00
N LYS A 27 -2.96 0.88 7.90
CA LYS A 27 -4.08 0.44 8.74
C LYS A 27 -5.29 0.01 7.92
N LEU A 28 -5.53 0.64 6.76
CA LEU A 28 -6.58 0.22 5.85
C LEU A 28 -6.32 -1.17 5.26
N ASN A 29 -5.07 -1.46 4.86
CA ASN A 29 -4.71 -2.77 4.34
C ASN A 29 -4.83 -3.85 5.41
N ARG A 30 -4.32 -3.58 6.62
CA ARG A 30 -4.47 -4.48 7.78
C ARG A 30 -5.93 -4.69 8.17
N ALA A 31 -6.77 -3.67 8.08
CA ALA A 31 -8.20 -3.79 8.35
C ALA A 31 -8.91 -4.65 7.30
N LYS A 32 -8.55 -4.52 6.03
CA LYS A 32 -9.04 -5.40 4.95
C LYS A 32 -8.63 -6.86 5.20
N GLU A 33 -7.36 -7.10 5.50
CA GLU A 33 -6.85 -8.43 5.82
C GLU A 33 -7.52 -9.06 7.05
N LYS A 34 -7.86 -8.27 8.08
CA LYS A 34 -8.58 -8.77 9.26
C LYS A 34 -10.07 -9.05 9.01
N LYS A 35 -10.69 -8.31 8.09
CA LYS A 35 -12.12 -8.45 7.77
C LYS A 35 -12.37 -9.74 6.99
N GLU A 36 -11.45 -10.09 6.12
CA GLU A 36 -11.47 -11.38 5.43
C GLU A 36 -10.84 -12.44 6.34
N LYS A 37 -11.63 -13.41 6.81
CA LYS A 37 -11.08 -14.63 7.43
C LYS A 37 -10.48 -15.51 6.33
N THR A 38 -9.46 -15.01 5.64
CA THR A 38 -8.75 -15.75 4.60
C THR A 38 -7.71 -16.65 5.25
N LYS A 39 -7.62 -17.89 4.76
CA LYS A 39 -6.55 -18.81 5.16
C LYS A 39 -5.22 -18.21 4.71
N PRO A 40 -4.13 -18.39 5.48
CA PRO A 40 -2.82 -17.98 5.04
C PRO A 40 -2.47 -18.66 3.71
N PRO A 41 -1.76 -17.97 2.80
CA PRO A 41 -1.41 -18.54 1.50
C PRO A 41 -0.51 -19.76 1.68
N SER A 42 -0.72 -20.75 0.83
CA SER A 42 0.12 -21.95 0.75
C SER A 42 1.52 -21.62 0.25
N ARG A 43 2.49 -22.51 0.49
CA ARG A 43 3.88 -22.36 0.00
C ARG A 43 3.94 -22.16 -1.51
N ARG A 44 3.03 -22.78 -2.26
CA ARG A 44 2.96 -22.67 -3.72
C ARG A 44 2.53 -21.26 -4.14
N GLU A 45 1.48 -20.72 -3.54
CA GLU A 45 0.96 -19.38 -3.84
C GLU A 45 2.00 -18.29 -3.49
N ILE A 46 2.75 -18.47 -2.40
CA ILE A 46 3.85 -17.56 -2.04
C ILE A 46 4.94 -17.57 -3.12
N ARG A 47 5.29 -18.76 -3.64
CA ARG A 47 6.31 -18.91 -4.69
C ARG A 47 5.85 -18.26 -6.01
N GLU A 48 4.61 -18.51 -6.42
CA GLU A 48 4.03 -17.90 -7.63
C GLU A 48 3.95 -16.37 -7.52
N SER A 49 3.62 -15.85 -6.34
CA SER A 49 3.65 -14.40 -6.06
C SER A 49 5.07 -13.81 -6.11
N ALA A 50 6.07 -14.53 -5.61
CA ALA A 50 7.47 -14.11 -5.69
C ALA A 50 7.97 -14.07 -7.15
N GLN A 51 7.68 -15.11 -7.93
CA GLN A 51 8.06 -15.18 -9.35
C GLN A 51 7.46 -14.03 -10.16
N ARG A 52 6.15 -13.76 -10.01
CA ARG A 52 5.51 -12.61 -10.67
C ARG A 52 6.16 -11.28 -10.32
N ARG A 53 6.56 -11.09 -9.05
CA ARG A 53 7.25 -9.85 -8.63
C ARG A 53 8.63 -9.71 -9.29
N GLU A 54 9.37 -10.81 -9.46
CA GLU A 54 10.65 -10.80 -10.17
C GLU A 54 10.48 -10.49 -11.65
N GLU A 55 9.48 -11.07 -12.32
CA GLU A 55 9.17 -10.80 -13.72
C GLU A 55 8.85 -9.32 -13.94
N ILE A 56 7.97 -8.75 -13.11
CA ILE A 56 7.65 -7.32 -13.14
C ILE A 56 8.90 -6.47 -12.90
N ARG A 57 9.78 -6.85 -11.97
CA ARG A 57 11.02 -6.11 -11.73
C ARG A 57 11.93 -6.11 -12.95
N LYS A 58 12.04 -7.26 -13.63
CA LYS A 58 12.84 -7.41 -14.86
C LYS A 58 12.29 -6.56 -16.00
N THR A 59 10.96 -6.46 -16.15
CA THR A 59 10.38 -5.62 -17.20
C THR A 59 10.70 -4.14 -16.96
N TYR A 60 10.56 -3.64 -15.73
CA TYR A 60 10.89 -2.24 -15.42
C TYR A 60 12.39 -1.91 -15.52
N GLN A 61 13.27 -2.89 -15.30
CA GLN A 61 14.72 -2.69 -15.41
C GLN A 61 15.21 -2.73 -16.87
N ALA A 62 14.41 -3.27 -17.78
CA ALA A 62 14.72 -3.33 -19.21
C ALA A 62 14.29 -2.07 -19.99
N TYR A 63 13.54 -1.16 -19.36
CA TYR A 63 13.18 0.18 -19.87
C TYR A 63 14.07 1.24 -19.24
#